data_AF-A0A4R3AA32-F1
#
_entry.id   AF-A0A4R3AA32-F1
#
_cell.length_a   1.000
_cell.length_b   1.000
_cell.length_c   1.000
_cell.angle_alpha   90.00
_cell.angle_beta   90.00
_cell.angle_gamma   90.00
#
_symmetry.space_group_name_H-M   'P 1'
#
loop_
_entity.id
_entity.type
_entity.pdbx_description
1 polymer ?
#
loop_
_entity_poly.entity_id
_entity_poly.type
_entity_poly.pdbx_seq_one_letter_code
_entity_poly.pdbx_strand_id
1 'polypeptide(L)'
;MNRFNDIDPTIIQKGIAFAKQKIEADYSDKFVYALPDWAMLTGNPEPIAIVPVHGNEGILVTKQRVDFEVDFSDERSIVFYTNYLNSQMNTHLPLLGYVLFYKNVLMVQKDPSYALALSDFESAEIIRYNSNNISTDFSFITFNKDLELVVYTADLQN
;
A
#
# COMPACT_ATOMS: atom_id res chain seq x y z
N MET A 1 12.12 2.05 16.29
CA MET A 1 10.73 2.06 16.79
C MET A 1 9.88 2.52 15.64
N ASN A 2 8.96 1.69 15.13
CA ASN A 2 8.11 2.05 14.00
C ASN A 2 7.22 3.25 14.38
N ARG A 3 7.37 4.37 13.68
CA ARG A 3 6.65 5.63 13.93
C ARG A 3 5.16 5.59 13.57
N PHE A 4 4.59 4.42 13.30
CA PHE A 4 3.17 4.28 12.97
C PHE A 4 2.23 4.89 14.02
N ASN A 5 2.64 4.86 15.29
CA ASN A 5 1.81 5.38 16.38
C ASN A 5 1.73 6.92 16.41
N ASP A 6 2.64 7.62 15.74
CA ASP A 6 2.70 9.09 15.70
C ASP A 6 2.11 9.67 14.41
N ILE A 7 1.62 8.81 13.51
CA ILE A 7 1.08 9.20 12.20
C ILE A 7 -0.45 9.31 12.29
N ASP A 8 -1.00 10.38 11.72
CA ASP A 8 -2.45 10.61 11.69
C ASP A 8 -3.18 9.39 11.06
N PRO A 9 -4.09 8.73 11.80
CA PRO A 9 -4.86 7.60 11.29
C PRO A 9 -5.61 7.89 10.00
N THR A 10 -5.96 9.15 9.75
CA THR A 10 -6.64 9.63 8.54
C THR A 10 -5.79 9.39 7.30
N ILE A 11 -4.47 9.54 7.39
CA ILE A 11 -3.54 9.28 6.27
C ILE A 11 -3.57 7.80 5.90
N ILE A 12 -3.53 6.93 6.91
CA ILE A 12 -3.57 5.48 6.72
C ILE A 12 -4.89 5.09 6.06
N GLN A 13 -6.03 5.57 6.58
CA GLN A 13 -7.34 5.25 6.03
C GLN A 13 -7.50 5.72 4.58
N LYS A 14 -7.20 7.00 4.28
CA LYS A 14 -7.29 7.53 2.91
C LYS A 14 -6.29 6.85 1.98
N GLY A 15 -5.07 6.63 2.45
CA GLY A 15 -4.02 5.97 1.69
C GLY A 15 -4.38 4.54 1.29
N ILE A 16 -4.91 3.75 2.23
CA ILE A 16 -5.42 2.40 1.99
C ILE A 16 -6.59 2.44 1.00
N ALA A 17 -7.53 3.38 1.14
CA ALA A 17 -8.66 3.50 0.22
C ALA A 17 -8.21 3.79 -1.21
N PHE A 18 -7.25 4.71 -1.39
CA PHE A 18 -6.66 4.99 -2.70
C PHE A 18 -5.87 3.79 -3.25
N ALA A 19 -5.05 3.16 -2.43
CA ALA A 19 -4.30 1.97 -2.81
C ALA A 19 -5.23 0.84 -3.26
N LYS A 20 -6.33 0.63 -2.55
CA LYS A 20 -7.35 -0.36 -2.91
C LYS A 20 -7.94 -0.08 -4.28
N GLN A 21 -8.37 1.17 -4.52
CA GLN A 21 -8.90 1.58 -5.81
C GLN A 21 -7.89 1.36 -6.96
N LYS A 22 -6.59 1.60 -6.70
CA LYS A 22 -5.54 1.39 -7.70
C LYS A 22 -5.32 -0.08 -8.01
N ILE A 23 -5.18 -0.91 -6.98
CA ILE A 23 -5.11 -2.37 -7.14
C ILE A 23 -6.31 -2.84 -7.96
N GLU A 24 -7.53 -2.50 -7.55
CA GLU A 24 -8.74 -2.95 -8.26
C GLU A 24 -8.78 -2.47 -9.72
N ALA A 25 -8.32 -1.25 -10.02
CA ALA A 25 -8.21 -0.74 -11.38
C ALA A 25 -7.16 -1.50 -12.21
N ASP A 26 -5.97 -1.75 -11.66
CA ASP A 26 -4.85 -2.41 -12.35
C ASP A 26 -5.11 -3.88 -12.69
N TYR A 27 -6.09 -4.47 -12.00
CA TYR A 27 -6.55 -5.83 -12.25
C TYR A 27 -7.84 -5.88 -13.07
N SER A 28 -8.60 -4.78 -13.20
CA SER A 28 -9.90 -4.75 -13.87
C SER A 28 -9.89 -5.19 -15.34
N ASP A 29 -8.77 -4.97 -16.04
CA ASP A 29 -8.56 -5.31 -17.46
C ASP A 29 -7.75 -6.60 -17.66
N LYS A 30 -7.08 -7.09 -16.62
CA LYS A 30 -6.22 -8.29 -16.67
C LYS A 30 -6.98 -9.60 -16.41
N PHE A 31 -8.28 -9.55 -16.13
CA PHE A 31 -9.05 -10.75 -15.80
C PHE A 31 -9.59 -11.51 -17.02
N VAL A 32 -8.90 -12.59 -17.35
CA VAL A 32 -9.38 -13.75 -18.13
C VAL A 32 -9.54 -14.99 -17.21
N TYR A 33 -9.61 -14.79 -15.89
CA TYR A 33 -9.89 -15.88 -14.94
C TYR A 33 -11.40 -16.07 -14.78
N ALA A 34 -11.88 -17.30 -14.93
CA ALA A 34 -13.25 -17.67 -14.63
C ALA A 34 -13.44 -17.66 -13.10
N LEU A 35 -13.75 -16.50 -12.53
CA LEU A 35 -14.27 -16.42 -11.17
C LEU A 35 -15.69 -16.99 -11.15
N PRO A 36 -16.05 -17.79 -10.13
CA PRO A 36 -17.45 -18.17 -9.94
C PRO A 36 -18.29 -16.94 -9.60
N ASP A 37 -19.59 -17.00 -9.90
CA ASP A 37 -20.55 -15.89 -9.73
C ASP A 37 -20.70 -15.39 -8.28
N TRP A 38 -20.35 -16.23 -7.30
CA TRP A 38 -20.37 -15.91 -5.88
C TRP A 38 -19.10 -15.21 -5.38
N ALA A 39 -18.05 -15.08 -6.20
CA ALA A 39 -16.76 -14.53 -5.83
C ALA A 39 -16.39 -13.30 -6.65
N MET A 40 -15.72 -12.34 -6.00
CA MET A 40 -15.05 -11.24 -6.66
C MET A 40 -13.62 -11.08 -6.15
N LEU A 41 -12.73 -10.53 -6.99
CA LEU A 41 -11.41 -10.11 -6.57
C LEU A 41 -11.44 -8.66 -6.07
N THR A 42 -10.68 -8.38 -5.03
CA THR A 42 -10.59 -7.06 -4.39
C THR A 42 -9.18 -6.81 -3.89
N GLY A 43 -8.79 -5.55 -3.77
CA GLY A 43 -7.54 -5.15 -3.13
C GLY A 43 -7.68 -5.05 -1.61
N ASN A 44 -6.66 -5.51 -0.89
CA ASN A 44 -6.51 -5.35 0.56
C ASN A 44 -5.11 -4.81 0.93
N PRO A 45 -4.77 -3.58 0.51
CA PRO A 45 -3.42 -3.06 0.69
C PRO A 45 -3.01 -3.03 2.17
N GLU A 46 -1.80 -3.52 2.45
CA GLU A 46 -1.25 -3.56 3.81
C GLU A 46 -0.18 -2.46 3.95
N PRO A 47 -0.38 -1.44 4.81
CA PRO A 47 0.62 -0.39 5.02
C PRO A 47 1.93 -0.92 5.61
N ILE A 48 3.07 -0.45 5.09
CA ILE A 48 4.41 -0.87 5.51
C ILE A 48 5.15 0.25 6.25
N ALA A 49 5.13 1.46 5.71
CA ALA A 49 5.76 2.62 6.32
C ALA A 49 5.24 3.93 5.73
N ILE A 50 5.37 5.03 6.47
CA ILE A 50 5.04 6.38 6.00
C ILE A 50 6.21 7.33 6.27
N VAL A 51 6.50 8.18 5.28
CA VAL A 51 7.49 9.26 5.37
C VAL A 51 6.75 10.60 5.29
N PRO A 52 6.58 11.35 6.40
CA PRO A 52 6.18 12.75 6.33
C PRO A 52 7.29 13.61 5.72
N VAL A 53 6.94 14.39 4.70
CA VAL A 53 7.87 15.27 3.98
C VAL A 53 7.70 16.70 4.50
N HIS A 54 8.71 17.22 5.18
CA HIS A 54 8.75 18.59 5.69
C HIS A 54 9.70 19.45 4.85
N GLY A 55 9.27 20.68 4.54
CA GLY A 55 10.04 21.65 3.77
C GLY A 55 10.49 21.16 2.38
N ASN A 56 11.10 22.07 1.61
CA ASN A 56 11.59 21.72 0.27
C ASN A 56 12.83 20.81 0.36
N GLU A 57 13.58 20.87 1.46
CA GLU A 57 14.68 19.97 1.76
C GLU A 57 14.21 18.53 1.93
N GLY A 58 13.00 18.31 2.47
CA GLY A 58 12.45 16.97 2.57
C GLY A 58 12.28 16.29 1.22
N ILE A 59 11.88 17.05 0.19
CA ILE A 59 11.77 16.55 -1.19
C ILE A 59 13.15 16.16 -1.75
N LEU A 60 14.21 16.87 -1.35
CA LEU A 60 15.57 16.55 -1.77
C LEU A 60 16.08 15.30 -1.04
N VAL A 61 15.85 15.21 0.28
CA VAL A 61 16.23 14.06 1.12
C VAL A 61 15.62 12.76 0.58
N THR A 62 14.35 12.75 0.19
CA THR A 62 13.71 11.54 -0.36
C THR A 62 14.25 11.11 -1.73
N LYS A 63 15.00 11.97 -2.42
CA LYS A 63 15.63 11.67 -3.72
C LYS A 63 17.12 11.35 -3.62
N GLN A 64 17.72 11.51 -2.44
CA GLN A 64 19.14 11.24 -2.26
C GLN A 64 19.42 9.74 -2.32
N ARG A 65 20.54 9.38 -2.97
CA ARG A 65 21.08 8.03 -2.89
C ARG A 65 21.57 7.77 -1.48
N VAL A 66 21.26 6.58 -0.96
CA VAL A 66 21.76 6.10 0.32
C VAL A 66 22.99 5.22 0.11
N ASP A 67 23.78 5.04 1.15
CA ASP A 67 25.02 4.25 1.17
C ASP A 67 24.80 2.77 1.53
N PHE A 68 23.54 2.38 1.77
CA PHE A 68 23.10 1.01 1.97
C PHE A 68 22.18 0.55 0.84
N GLU A 69 22.14 -0.76 0.59
CA GLU A 69 21.23 -1.35 -0.38
C GLU A 69 19.79 -1.27 0.13
N VAL A 70 18.88 -0.77 -0.72
CA VAL A 70 17.44 -0.76 -0.45
C VAL A 70 16.81 -1.82 -1.34
N ASP A 71 16.21 -2.82 -0.70
CA ASP A 71 15.53 -3.91 -1.38
C ASP A 71 14.02 -3.66 -1.29
N PHE A 72 13.44 -3.20 -2.41
CA PHE A 72 11.99 -2.99 -2.49
C PHE A 72 11.20 -4.29 -2.69
N SER A 73 11.79 -5.43 -2.36
CA SER A 73 11.11 -6.72 -2.17
C SER A 73 11.19 -7.25 -0.72
N ASP A 74 11.88 -6.56 0.20
CA ASP A 74 11.89 -6.87 1.65
C ASP A 74 11.28 -5.72 2.47
N GLU A 75 10.16 -6.01 3.15
CA GLU A 75 9.46 -5.07 4.03
C GLU A 75 10.41 -4.43 5.06
N ARG A 76 11.34 -5.20 5.62
CA ARG A 76 12.29 -4.70 6.62
C ARG A 76 13.27 -3.71 6.02
N SER A 77 13.65 -3.90 4.76
CA SER A 77 14.52 -2.97 4.03
C SER A 77 13.82 -1.65 3.76
N ILE A 78 12.54 -1.70 3.36
CA ILE A 78 11.67 -0.52 3.21
C ILE A 78 11.52 0.23 4.55
N VAL A 79 11.26 -0.49 5.65
CA VAL A 79 11.18 0.10 6.99
C VAL A 79 12.50 0.74 7.40
N PHE A 80 13.63 0.12 7.12
CA PHE A 80 14.95 0.70 7.40
C PHE A 80 15.18 1.99 6.59
N TYR A 81 14.88 1.96 5.30
CA TYR A 81 14.98 3.11 4.41
C TYR A 81 14.10 4.29 4.85
N THR A 82 12.83 4.03 5.15
CA THR A 82 11.90 5.08 5.63
C THR A 82 12.33 5.67 6.98
N ASN A 83 12.86 4.84 7.89
CA ASN A 83 13.42 5.33 9.15
C ASN A 83 14.65 6.23 8.94
N TYR A 84 15.53 5.88 7.99
CA TYR A 84 16.65 6.73 7.60
C TYR A 84 16.14 8.09 7.09
N LEU A 85 15.22 8.11 6.12
CA LEU A 85 14.65 9.36 5.58
C LEU A 85 14.03 10.22 6.68
N ASN A 86 13.25 9.60 7.56
CA ASN A 86 12.62 10.28 8.69
C ASN A 86 13.62 10.89 9.68
N SER A 87 14.82 10.32 9.81
CA SER A 87 15.89 10.85 10.68
C SER A 87 16.59 12.08 10.11
N GLN A 88 16.58 12.23 8.79
CA GLN A 88 17.20 13.36 8.08
C GLN A 88 16.24 14.55 7.93
N MET A 89 14.95 14.36 8.26
CA MET A 89 13.88 15.33 8.04
C MET A 89 13.85 16.42 9.14
N ASN A 90 13.78 17.70 8.76
CA ASN A 90 13.62 18.78 9.73
C ASN A 90 12.14 19.03 10.04
N THR A 91 11.67 18.47 11.15
CA THR A 91 10.25 18.54 11.56
C THR A 91 9.80 19.93 12.02
N HIS A 92 10.71 20.90 12.20
CA HIS A 92 10.34 22.29 12.50
C HIS A 92 9.82 23.04 11.27
N LEU A 93 10.03 22.49 10.07
CA LEU A 93 9.56 23.08 8.83
C LEU A 93 8.14 22.61 8.49
N PRO A 94 7.40 23.38 7.69
CA PRO A 94 6.04 23.03 7.33
C PRO A 94 5.97 21.66 6.64
N LEU A 95 5.00 20.85 7.04
CA LEU A 95 4.66 19.62 6.34
C LEU A 95 4.17 19.96 4.92
N LEU A 96 4.75 19.30 3.92
CA LEU A 96 4.37 19.42 2.52
C LEU A 96 3.56 18.21 2.02
N GLY A 97 3.74 17.04 2.63
CA GLY A 97 3.04 15.84 2.20
C GLY A 97 3.54 14.55 2.84
N TYR A 98 3.15 13.42 2.25
CA TYR A 98 3.42 12.09 2.77
C TYR A 98 3.76 11.13 1.64
N VAL A 99 4.65 10.18 1.92
CA VAL A 99 4.85 9.00 1.08
C VAL A 99 4.41 7.78 1.88
N LEU A 100 3.41 7.05 1.40
CA LEU A 100 2.92 5.80 1.99
C LEU A 100 3.46 4.62 1.17
N PHE A 101 4.25 3.76 1.81
CA PHE A 101 4.65 2.46 1.29
C PHE A 101 3.67 1.40 1.76
N TYR A 102 3.26 0.51 0.86
CA TYR A 102 2.29 -0.52 1.15
C TYR A 102 2.49 -1.74 0.25
N LYS A 103 1.90 -2.85 0.66
CA LYS A 103 1.88 -4.12 -0.06
C LYS A 103 0.60 -4.25 -0.88
N ASN A 104 0.73 -4.66 -2.14
CA ASN A 104 -0.41 -4.94 -3.01
C ASN A 104 -0.96 -6.33 -2.71
N VAL A 105 -1.89 -6.47 -1.76
CA VAL A 105 -2.55 -7.77 -1.51
C VAL A 105 -3.81 -7.87 -2.34
N LEU A 106 -3.90 -8.93 -3.14
CA LEU A 106 -5.10 -9.30 -3.88
C LEU A 106 -5.83 -10.42 -3.12
N MET A 107 -7.13 -10.24 -2.88
CA MET A 107 -7.95 -11.21 -2.16
C MET A 107 -9.19 -11.56 -2.96
N VAL A 108 -9.74 -12.74 -2.70
CA VAL A 108 -11.10 -13.10 -3.07
C VAL A 108 -12.02 -12.78 -1.90
N GLN A 109 -13.19 -12.21 -2.20
CA GLN A 109 -14.28 -12.05 -1.26
C GLN A 109 -15.60 -12.48 -1.91
N LYS A 110 -16.65 -12.60 -1.11
CA LYS A 110 -18.02 -12.79 -1.63
C LYS A 110 -18.37 -11.61 -2.53
N ASP A 111 -18.90 -11.89 -3.72
CA ASP A 111 -19.47 -10.86 -4.58
C ASP A 111 -20.67 -10.19 -3.87
N PRO A 112 -20.67 -8.85 -3.67
CA PRO A 112 -21.78 -8.11 -3.07
C PRO A 112 -23.11 -8.25 -3.82
N SER A 113 -23.06 -8.52 -5.12
CA SER A 113 -24.24 -8.76 -5.97
C SER A 113 -24.78 -10.19 -5.86
N TYR A 114 -24.01 -11.13 -5.28
CA TYR A 114 -24.45 -12.50 -5.06
C TYR A 114 -25.42 -12.59 -3.88
N ALA A 115 -26.69 -12.82 -4.20
CA ALA A 115 -27.78 -12.76 -3.22
C ALA A 115 -27.79 -13.92 -2.21
N LEU A 116 -27.24 -15.09 -2.57
CA LEU A 116 -27.28 -16.28 -1.72
C LEU A 116 -26.19 -16.25 -0.64
N ALA A 117 -26.43 -16.97 0.45
CA ALA A 117 -25.38 -17.26 1.42
C ALA A 117 -24.37 -18.23 0.79
N LEU A 118 -23.10 -18.07 1.14
CA LEU A 118 -22.07 -19.03 0.75
C LEU A 118 -22.29 -20.35 1.50
N SER A 119 -22.17 -21.45 0.78
CA SER A 119 -21.99 -22.77 1.36
C SER A 119 -20.66 -22.87 2.12
N ASP A 120 -20.52 -23.90 2.95
CA ASP A 120 -19.28 -24.19 3.66
C ASP A 120 -18.11 -24.41 2.70
N PHE A 121 -18.39 -25.05 1.54
CA PHE A 121 -17.40 -25.26 0.50
C PHE A 121 -16.92 -23.93 -0.10
N GLU A 122 -17.84 -23.06 -0.52
CA GLU A 122 -17.50 -21.76 -1.12
C GLU A 122 -16.74 -20.87 -0.13
N SER A 123 -17.16 -20.86 1.13
CA SER A 123 -16.47 -20.14 2.20
C SER A 123 -15.05 -20.66 2.42
N ALA A 124 -14.86 -21.99 2.41
CA ALA A 124 -13.55 -22.61 2.54
C ALA A 124 -12.62 -22.28 1.35
N GLU A 125 -13.16 -22.18 0.14
CA GLU A 125 -12.40 -21.79 -1.05
C GLU A 125 -11.88 -20.36 -0.97
N ILE A 126 -12.69 -19.42 -0.48
CA ILE A 126 -12.25 -18.04 -0.21
C ILE A 126 -11.09 -18.03 0.79
N ILE A 127 -11.24 -18.74 1.91
CA ILE A 127 -10.19 -18.82 2.94
C ILE A 127 -8.92 -19.43 2.36
N ARG A 128 -9.04 -20.51 1.58
CA ARG A 128 -7.91 -21.21 0.96
C ARG A 128 -7.16 -20.29 -0.01
N TYR A 129 -7.87 -19.57 -0.88
CA TYR A 129 -7.25 -18.62 -1.80
C TYR A 129 -6.48 -17.53 -1.05
N ASN A 130 -7.13 -16.86 -0.10
CA ASN A 130 -6.55 -15.74 0.64
C ASN A 130 -5.37 -16.16 1.53
N SER A 131 -5.35 -17.40 2.02
CA SER A 131 -4.23 -17.91 2.82
C SER A 131 -2.99 -18.22 1.98
N ASN A 132 -3.20 -18.59 0.71
CA ASN A 132 -2.12 -18.97 -0.20
C ASN A 132 -1.60 -17.76 -1.02
N ASN A 133 -2.41 -16.73 -1.19
CA ASN A 133 -2.04 -15.55 -1.97
C ASN A 133 -1.24 -14.56 -1.11
N ILE A 134 0.06 -14.81 -1.03
CA ILE A 134 1.02 -13.88 -0.44
C ILE A 134 1.65 -13.11 -1.59
N SER A 135 1.03 -12.00 -2.00
CA SER A 135 1.69 -11.05 -2.89
C SER A 135 3.00 -10.58 -2.26
N THR A 136 4.03 -10.30 -3.05
CA THR A 136 5.28 -9.67 -2.60
C THR A 136 5.47 -8.29 -3.23
N ASP A 137 4.49 -7.80 -3.99
CA ASP A 137 4.61 -6.55 -4.72
C ASP A 137 4.41 -5.38 -3.76
N PHE A 138 5.44 -4.54 -3.66
CA PHE A 138 5.42 -3.31 -2.88
C PHE A 138 5.24 -2.10 -3.79
N SER A 139 4.55 -1.09 -3.29
CA SER A 139 4.24 0.13 -4.03
C SER A 139 4.24 1.33 -3.09
N PHE A 140 4.26 2.54 -3.66
CA PHE A 140 4.09 3.75 -2.88
C PHE A 140 3.11 4.73 -3.50
N ILE A 141 2.48 5.51 -2.63
CA ILE A 141 1.64 6.65 -3.00
C ILE A 141 2.18 7.91 -2.34
N THR A 142 2.26 9.00 -3.10
CA THR A 142 2.60 10.32 -2.58
C THR A 142 1.35 11.19 -2.49
N PHE A 143 1.15 11.79 -1.32
CA PHE A 143 0.09 12.75 -1.04
C PHE A 143 0.69 14.13 -0.72
N ASN A 144 -0.05 15.20 -1.01
CA ASN A 144 0.23 16.50 -0.42
C ASN A 144 -0.24 16.55 1.05
N LYS A 145 0.05 17.64 1.77
CA LYS A 145 -0.33 17.82 3.17
C LYS A 145 -1.84 17.73 3.42
N ASP A 146 -2.65 18.01 2.40
CA ASP A 146 -4.12 17.99 2.43
C ASP A 146 -4.69 16.62 2.05
N LEU A 147 -3.82 15.62 1.85
CA LEU A 147 -4.13 14.22 1.49
C LEU A 147 -4.69 14.04 0.08
N GLU A 148 -4.38 14.97 -0.81
CA GLU A 148 -4.65 14.83 -2.23
C GLU A 148 -3.49 14.09 -2.91
N LEU A 149 -3.83 13.22 -3.86
CA LEU A 149 -2.86 12.41 -4.60
C LEU A 149 -1.95 13.30 -5.44
N VAL A 150 -0.63 13.08 -5.34
CA VAL A 150 0.39 13.75 -6.16
C VAL A 150 1.01 12.77 -7.15
N VAL A 151 1.47 11.61 -6.67
CA VAL A 151 2.12 10.58 -7.49
C VAL A 151 1.67 9.20 -7.02
N TYR A 152 1.52 8.30 -7.99
CA TYR A 152 1.33 6.87 -7.77
C TYR A 152 2.41 6.11 -8.53
N THR A 153 3.08 5.17 -7.87
CA THR A 153 4.04 4.26 -8.51
C THR A 153 3.67 2.83 -8.16
N ALA A 154 3.30 2.06 -9.18
CA ALA A 154 3.10 0.62 -9.09
C ALA A 154 4.44 -0.11 -9.16
N ASP A 155 4.52 -1.25 -8.48
CA ASP A 155 5.56 -2.28 -8.59
C ASP A 155 6.99 -1.74 -8.47
N LEU A 156 7.44 -1.55 -7.22
CA LEU A 156 8.83 -1.25 -6.91
C LEU A 156 9.69 -2.51 -7.08
N GLN A 157 9.96 -2.89 -8.33
CA GLN A 157 10.96 -3.90 -8.62
C GLN A 157 12.33 -3.24 -8.81
N ASN A 158 13.38 -3.87 -8.27
CA ASN A 158 14.77 -3.41 -8.38
C ASN A 158 15.24 -3.29 -9.83
#